data_AF-A0A8T3XA29-F1
#
_entry.id   AF-A0A8T3XA29-F1
#
_cell.length_a   1.000
_cell.length_b   1.000
_cell.length_c   1.000
_cell.angle_alpha   90.00
_cell.angle_beta   90.00
_cell.angle_gamma   90.00
#
_symmetry.space_group_name_H-M   'P 1'
#
loop_
_entity.id
_entity.type
_entity.pdbx_description
1 polymer ?
#
loop_
_entity_poly.entity_id
_entity_poly.type
_entity_poly.pdbx_seq_one_letter_code
_entity_poly.pdbx_strand_id
1 'polypeptide(L)' 'MEEKKPKKEKKSQKERPHSKKKHAKVKIWKLYEVKGGELARKRETCPRCGAGTFLASYKNRKYCGKCGWSQIMAEKAQ' A
#
# COMPACT_ATOMS: atom_id res chain seq x y z
N MET A 1 3.39 -42.11 27.99
CA MET A 1 2.31 -41.14 27.79
C MET A 1 2.89 -39.98 27.00
N GLU A 2 2.98 -40.15 25.69
CA GLU A 2 3.45 -39.10 24.79
C GLU A 2 2.20 -38.63 24.03
N GLU A 3 1.58 -37.57 24.54
CA GLU A 3 0.39 -36.98 23.94
C GLU A 3 0.78 -36.40 22.57
N LYS A 4 0.55 -37.21 21.53
CA LYS A 4 0.63 -36.79 20.14
C LYS A 4 -0.34 -35.62 19.91
N LYS A 5 0.20 -34.41 19.93
CA LYS A 5 -0.49 -33.18 19.54
C LYS A 5 -1.19 -33.38 18.18
N PRO A 6 -2.50 -33.12 18.06
CA PRO A 6 -3.18 -33.23 16.77
C PRO A 6 -2.61 -32.17 15.81
N LYS A 7 -2.04 -32.64 14.69
CA LYS A 7 -1.66 -31.79 13.55
C LYS A 7 -2.95 -31.16 13.02
N LYS A 8 -3.24 -29.92 13.43
CA LYS A 8 -4.35 -29.11 12.92
C LYS A 8 -4.19 -29.01 11.40
N GLU A 9 -5.04 -29.74 10.69
CA GLU A 9 -5.03 -29.89 9.25
C GLU A 9 -4.99 -28.52 8.57
N LYS A 10 -4.02 -28.35 7.67
CA LYS A 10 -3.94 -27.18 6.79
C LYS A 10 -5.17 -27.21 5.89
N LYS A 11 -6.21 -26.47 6.25
CA LYS A 11 -7.37 -26.25 5.38
C LYS A 11 -6.87 -25.68 4.05
N SER A 12 -7.12 -26.46 3.01
CA SER A 12 -6.65 -26.25 1.65
C SER A 12 -7.01 -24.85 1.15
N GLN A 13 -6.09 -24.27 0.38
CA GLN A 13 -6.08 -22.87 -0.06
C GLN A 13 -7.16 -22.52 -1.10
N LYS A 14 -8.28 -23.26 -1.20
CA LYS A 14 -9.18 -23.19 -2.38
C LYS A 14 -10.45 -22.35 -2.22
N GLU A 15 -10.73 -21.75 -1.06
CA GLU A 15 -12.02 -21.06 -0.88
C GLU A 15 -11.92 -19.69 -0.19
N ARG A 16 -10.94 -18.87 -0.56
CA ARG A 16 -11.09 -17.42 -0.34
C ARG A 16 -11.80 -16.87 -1.58
N PRO A 17 -13.08 -16.49 -1.52
CA PRO A 17 -13.74 -15.90 -2.67
C PRO A 17 -12.92 -14.67 -3.07
N HIS A 18 -12.33 -14.68 -4.27
CA HIS A 18 -11.82 -13.47 -4.88
C HIS A 18 -12.98 -12.49 -4.87
N SER A 19 -12.88 -11.47 -4.01
CA SER A 19 -13.94 -10.48 -3.88
C SER A 19 -14.10 -9.87 -5.27
N LYS A 20 -15.21 -10.14 -5.95
CA LYS A 20 -15.54 -9.56 -7.27
C LYS A 20 -15.81 -8.04 -7.19
N LYS A 21 -15.48 -7.41 -6.05
CA LYS A 21 -15.56 -5.97 -5.89
C LYS A 21 -14.50 -5.36 -6.80
N LYS A 22 -14.97 -4.67 -7.83
CA LYS A 22 -14.11 -3.87 -8.70
C LYS A 22 -13.38 -2.84 -7.82
N HIS A 23 -12.08 -2.68 -8.04
CA HIS A 23 -11.34 -1.60 -7.40
C HIS A 23 -12.00 -0.26 -7.74
N ALA A 24 -12.18 0.57 -6.72
CA ALA A 24 -12.75 1.90 -6.91
C ALA A 24 -11.88 2.70 -7.89
N LYS A 25 -12.52 3.50 -8.76
CA LYS A 25 -11.80 4.39 -9.68
C LYS A 25 -10.90 5.33 -8.87
N VAL A 26 -9.61 5.33 -9.19
CA VAL A 26 -8.62 6.14 -8.49
C VAL A 26 -8.82 7.61 -8.83
N LYS A 27 -9.01 8.45 -7.80
CA LYS A 27 -9.21 9.89 -7.95
C LYS A 27 -7.85 10.62 -8.05
N ILE A 28 -7.25 10.62 -9.23
CA ILE A 28 -5.91 11.18 -9.51
C ILE A 28 -5.84 12.70 -9.29
N TRP A 29 -6.86 13.44 -9.73
CA TRP A 29 -7.01 14.89 -9.54
C TRP A 29 -6.80 15.39 -8.10
N LYS A 30 -7.10 14.57 -7.08
CA LYS A 30 -6.89 14.93 -5.66
C LYS A 30 -5.42 15.07 -5.27
N LEU A 31 -4.50 14.56 -6.09
CA LEU A 31 -3.05 14.59 -5.83
C LEU A 31 -2.41 15.91 -6.27
N TYR A 32 -3.16 16.72 -7.01
CA TYR A 32 -2.73 17.99 -7.56
C TYR A 32 -3.54 19.13 -6.93
N GLU A 33 -2.89 20.25 -6.67
CA GLU A 33 -3.52 21.47 -6.19
C GLU A 33 -2.92 22.65 -6.94
N VAL A 34 -3.75 23.63 -7.28
CA VAL A 34 -3.30 24.86 -7.91
C VAL A 34 -3.24 25.93 -6.82
N LYS A 35 -2.04 26.41 -6.51
CA LYS A 35 -1.85 27.56 -5.60
C LYS A 35 -1.30 28.71 -6.42
N GLY A 36 -2.06 29.80 -6.53
CA GLY A 36 -1.59 31.06 -7.12
C GLY A 36 -1.09 30.99 -8.57
N GLY A 37 -1.53 30.00 -9.35
CA GLY A 37 -1.07 29.79 -10.73
C GLY A 37 0.00 28.71 -10.89
N GLU A 38 0.53 28.16 -9.79
CA GLU A 38 1.51 27.07 -9.82
C GLU A 38 0.90 25.72 -9.41
N LEU A 39 1.34 24.66 -10.08
CA LEU A 39 0.86 23.29 -9.85
C LEU A 39 1.64 22.63 -8.72
N ALA A 40 1.03 22.57 -7.53
CA ALA A 40 1.56 21.90 -6.36
C ALA A 40 1.19 20.40 -6.35
N ARG A 41 2.18 19.53 -6.18
CA ARG A 41 1.99 18.07 -6.04
C ARG A 41 1.92 17.70 -4.55
N LYS A 42 0.82 17.08 -4.12
CA LYS A 42 0.55 16.78 -2.69
C LYS A 42 1.33 15.60 -2.13
N ARG A 43 1.82 14.69 -2.96
CA ARG A 43 2.53 13.49 -2.53
C ARG A 43 3.95 13.47 -3.07
N GLU A 44 4.84 12.85 -2.30
CA GLU A 44 6.22 12.64 -2.72
C GLU A 44 6.29 11.72 -3.93
N THR A 45 7.27 12.00 -4.77
CA THR A 45 7.62 11.16 -5.92
C THR A 45 8.53 10.03 -5.47
N CYS A 46 8.41 8.87 -6.10
CA CYS A 46 9.30 7.75 -5.79
C CYS A 46 10.70 8.01 -6.39
N PRO A 47 11.79 7.92 -5.59
CA PRO A 47 13.15 8.18 -6.08
C PRO A 47 13.61 7.14 -7.12
N ARG A 48 13.03 5.93 -7.11
CA ARG A 48 13.36 4.85 -8.06
C ARG A 48 12.55 4.88 -9.35
N CYS A 49 11.33 5.42 -9.33
CA CYS A 49 10.44 5.42 -10.50
C CYS A 49 10.43 6.77 -11.23
N GLY A 50 11.04 7.80 -10.66
CA GLY A 50 11.09 9.13 -11.26
C GLY A 50 9.77 9.89 -11.21
N ALA A 51 9.74 11.02 -11.93
CA ALA A 51 8.60 11.93 -11.97
C ALA A 51 7.36 11.23 -12.55
N GLY A 52 6.22 11.35 -11.86
CA GLY A 52 4.94 10.79 -12.29
C GLY A 52 4.44 9.60 -11.46
N THR A 53 5.30 8.98 -10.64
CA THR A 53 4.87 7.93 -9.69
C THR A 53 4.85 8.46 -8.26
N PHE A 54 3.66 8.65 -7.72
CA PHE A 54 3.48 9.07 -6.32
C PHE A 54 3.60 7.90 -5.35
N LEU A 55 4.18 8.18 -4.20
CA LEU A 55 4.15 7.29 -3.05
C LEU A 55 2.76 7.31 -2.41
N ALA A 56 2.25 6.14 -2.05
CA ALA A 56 1.05 5.99 -1.25
C ALA A 56 1.42 6.19 0.22
N SER A 57 0.93 7.29 0.80
CA SER A 57 1.09 7.57 2.22
C SER A 57 0.08 6.77 3.03
N TYR A 58 0.56 5.71 3.70
CA TYR A 58 -0.16 5.03 4.77
C TYR A 58 0.35 5.53 6.12
N LYS A 59 -0.38 5.25 7.19
CA LYS A 59 -0.02 5.67 8.56
C LYS A 59 1.37 5.18 8.97
N ASN A 60 1.75 3.97 8.57
CA ASN A 60 2.96 3.29 8.99
C ASN A 60 4.03 3.15 7.88
N ARG A 61 3.70 3.52 6.63
CA ARG A 61 4.62 3.37 5.50
C ARG A 61 4.27 4.28 4.32
N LYS A 62 5.29 4.71 3.60
CA LYS A 62 5.18 5.18 2.21
C LYS A 62 5.42 3.98 1.30
N TYR A 63 4.55 3.76 0.32
CA TYR A 63 4.68 2.62 -0.60
C TYR A 63 4.55 3.05 -2.05
N CYS A 64 5.46 2.58 -2.90
CA CYS A 64 5.41 2.78 -4.34
C CYS A 64 4.66 1.61 -5.00
N GLY A 65 3.51 1.91 -5.62
CA GLY A 65 2.73 0.91 -6.34
C GLY A 65 3.37 0.37 -7.63
N LYS A 66 4.41 1.04 -8.16
CA LYS A 66 5.08 0.65 -9.41
C LYS A 66 6.27 -0.29 -9.16
N CYS A 67 7.15 0.02 -8.20
CA CYS A 67 8.39 -0.72 -7.95
C CYS A 67 8.40 -1.49 -6.62
N GLY A 68 7.33 -1.43 -5.84
CA GLY A 68 7.26 -2.09 -4.54
C GLY A 68 8.15 -1.47 -3.46
N TRP A 69 8.80 -0.33 -3.72
CA TRP A 69 9.60 0.36 -2.70
C TRP A 69 8.73 0.84 -1.56
N SER A 70 9.09 0.49 -0.34
CA SER A 70 8.45 1.00 0.87
C SER A 70 9.45 1.66 1.78
N GLN A 71 9.14 2.87 2.25
CA GLN A 71 9.80 3.49 3.38
C GLN A 71 8.88 3.36 4.59
N ILE A 72 9.32 2.61 5.60
CA ILE A 72 8.60 2.50 6.86
C ILE A 72 8.92 3.78 7.63
N MET A 73 7.92 4.64 7.79
CA MET A 73 8.04 5.75 8.71
C MET A 73 7.63 5.19 10.06
N ALA A 74 8.61 4.62 10.76
CA ALA A 74 8.44 4.24 12.14
C ALA A 74 8.15 5.53 12.92
N GLU A 75 6.88 5.76 13.24
CA GLU A 75 6.58 6.55 14.42
C GLU A 75 7.30 5.82 15.56
N LYS A 76 8.25 6.52 16.18
CA LYS A 76 9.06 6.00 17.27
C LYS A 76 8.13 5.31 18.26
N ALA A 77 8.34 4.01 18.48
CA ALA A 77 7.96 3.40 19.74
C ALA A 77 8.78 4.11 20.83
N GLN A 78 8.14 4.94 21.63
CA GLN A 78 8.59 5.37 22.95
C GLN A 78 7.53 4.96 23.95
#